data_AF-A0A5S9MGF3-F1
#
_entry.id   AF-A0A5S9MGF3-F1
#
_cell.length_a   1.000
_cell.length_b   1.000
_cell.length_c   1.000
_cell.angle_alpha   90.00
_cell.angle_beta   90.00
_cell.angle_gamma   90.00
#
_symmetry.space_group_name_H-M   'P 1'
#
loop_
_entity.id
_entity.type
_entity.pdbx_description
1 polymer ?
#
loop_
_entity_poly.entity_id
_entity_poly.type
_entity_poly.pdbx_seq_one_letter_code
_entity_poly.pdbx_strand_id
1 'polypeptide(L)' 'MDRGIVLTGGGALLRNLDKVISDETKMPVIIAEDPLDCVAIGTGKALEHIHLFKGKSKDNR' A
#
# COMPACT_ATOMS: atom_id res chain seq x y z
N MET A 1 -14.88 -10.95 0.58
CA MET A 1 -14.63 -9.58 0.08
C MET A 1 -13.19 -9.55 -0.38
N ASP A 2 -12.93 -10.02 -1.60
CA ASP A 2 -11.57 -10.05 -2.15
C ASP A 2 -11.22 -8.66 -2.67
N ARG A 3 -10.66 -7.82 -1.80
CA ARG A 3 -10.06 -6.56 -2.20
C ARG A 3 -8.78 -6.95 -2.94
N GLY A 4 -8.73 -6.69 -4.25
CA GLY A 4 -7.60 -7.02 -5.10
C GLY A 4 -6.30 -6.27 -4.73
N ILE A 5 -5.44 -6.06 -5.72
CA ILE A 5 -4.17 -5.38 -5.52
C ILE A 5 -4.35 -3.88 -5.73
N VAL A 6 -3.80 -3.07 -4.83
CA VAL A 6 -3.70 -1.62 -5.02
C VAL A 6 -2.24 -1.26 -5.30
N LEU A 7 -1.97 -0.68 -6.47
CA LEU A 7 -0.65 -0.20 -6.85
C LEU A 7 -0.44 1.25 -6.42
N THR A 8 0.77 1.51 -5.92
CA THR A 8 1.19 2.83 -5.44
C THR A 8 2.66 3.08 -5.79
N GLY A 9 3.12 4.30 -5.57
CA GLY A 9 4.47 4.78 -5.89
C GLY A 9 4.59 5.23 -7.35
N GLY A 10 5.72 5.86 -7.69
CA GLY A 10 5.98 6.29 -9.07
C GLY A 10 6.00 5.15 -10.08
N GLY A 11 6.38 3.94 -9.64
CA GLY A 11 6.36 2.74 -10.48
C GLY A 11 4.95 2.35 -10.95
N ALA A 12 3.91 2.66 -10.17
CA ALA A 12 2.52 2.36 -10.54
C ALA A 12 2.04 3.12 -11.79
N LEU A 13 2.72 4.22 -12.15
CA LEU A 13 2.40 5.04 -13.33
C LEU A 13 3.05 4.53 -14.62
N LEU A 14 3.85 3.45 -14.55
CA LEU A 14 4.35 2.80 -15.75
C LEU A 14 3.17 2.28 -16.58
N ARG A 15 3.20 2.59 -17.88
CA ARG A 15 2.11 2.29 -18.80
C ARG A 15 1.75 0.80 -18.77
N ASN A 16 0.48 0.52 -18.42
CA ASN A 16 -0.11 -0.82 -18.35
C ASN A 16 0.49 -1.76 -17.29
N LEU A 17 1.23 -1.26 -16.29
CA LEU A 17 1.77 -2.12 -15.23
C LEU A 17 0.66 -2.82 -14.43
N ASP A 18 -0.43 -2.11 -14.15
CA ASP A 18 -1.65 -2.63 -13.56
C ASP A 18 -2.21 -3.84 -14.31
N LYS A 19 -2.24 -3.76 -15.65
CA LYS A 19 -2.73 -4.85 -16.51
C LYS A 19 -1.81 -6.07 -16.47
N VAL A 20 -0.50 -5.87 -16.59
CA VAL A 20 0.47 -6.98 -16.53
C VAL A 20 0.36 -7.73 -15.20
N ILE A 21 0.23 -7.02 -14.08
CA ILE A 21 0.06 -7.64 -12.76
C ILE A 21 -1.30 -8.32 -12.65
N SER A 22 -2.36 -7.73 -13.21
CA SER A 22 -3.71 -8.33 -13.20
C SER A 22 -3.74 -9.64 -14.00
N ASP A 23 -3.09 -9.66 -15.16
CA ASP A 23 -3.01 -10.83 -16.03
C ASP A 23 -2.21 -11.96 -15.39
N GLU A 24 -1.12 -11.65 -14.69
CA GLU A 24 -0.29 -12.66 -14.02
C GLU A 24 -0.96 -13.21 -12.75
N THR A 25 -1.52 -12.32 -11.93
CA THR A 25 -2.08 -12.69 -10.61
C THR A 25 -3.51 -13.20 -10.68
N LYS A 26 -4.21 -12.97 -11.80
CA LYS A 26 -5.65 -13.22 -11.96
C LYS A 26 -6.51 -12.50 -10.91
N MET A 27 -6.01 -11.39 -10.38
CA MET A 27 -6.69 -10.54 -9.42
C MET A 27 -6.95 -9.14 -10.02
N PRO A 28 -8.02 -8.44 -9.61
CA PRO A 28 -8.21 -7.06 -10.01
C PRO A 28 -7.10 -6.19 -9.43
N VAL A 29 -6.55 -5.30 -10.26
CA VAL A 29 -5.50 -4.36 -9.86
C VAL A 29 -6.00 -2.95 -10.11
N ILE A 30 -5.91 -2.09 -9.10
CA ILE A 30 -6.27 -0.68 -9.19
C ILE A 30 -5.08 0.18 -8.80
N ILE A 31 -4.94 1.34 -9.44
CA ILE A 31 -3.94 2.34 -9.05
C ILE A 31 -4.56 3.21 -7.96
N ALA A 32 -3.80 3.53 -6.91
CA ALA A 32 -4.24 4.46 -5.87
C ALA A 32 -4.55 5.84 -6.45
N GLU A 33 -5.42 6.60 -5.78
CA GLU A 33 -5.80 7.98 -6.20
C GLU A 33 -4.59 8.92 -6.24
N ASP A 34 -3.76 8.88 -5.18
CA ASP A 34 -2.52 9.67 -5.06
C ASP A 34 -1.29 8.75 -4.94
N PRO A 35 -0.87 8.05 -6.01
CA PRO A 35 0.11 6.97 -5.89
C PRO A 35 1.49 7.48 -5.46
N LEU A 36 1.85 8.73 -5.79
CA LEU A 36 3.13 9.33 -5.40
C LEU A 36 3.19 9.69 -3.91
N ASP A 37 2.07 10.13 -3.34
CA ASP A 37 2.02 10.68 -1.99
C ASP A 37 1.56 9.66 -0.95
N CYS A 38 1.04 8.51 -1.38
CA CYS A 38 0.54 7.44 -0.52
C CYS A 38 1.50 7.07 0.64
N VAL A 39 2.82 7.03 0.38
CA VAL A 39 3.81 6.73 1.43
C VAL A 39 3.86 7.85 2.46
N ALA A 40 4.02 9.11 2.03
CA ALA A 40 4.11 10.27 2.93
C ALA A 40 2.80 10.45 3.73
N ILE A 41 1.65 10.37 3.06
CA ILE A 41 0.32 10.46 3.68
C ILE A 41 0.12 9.32 4.69
N GLY A 42 0.46 8.08 4.30
CA GLY A 42 0.35 6.91 5.18
C GLY A 42 1.25 7.03 6.41
N THR A 43 2.48 7.52 6.24
CA THR A 43 3.38 7.80 7.37
C THR A 43 2.81 8.89 8.28
N GLY A 44 2.29 9.99 7.73
CA GLY A 44 1.63 11.04 8.51
C GLY A 44 0.48 10.51 9.36
N LYS A 45 -0.42 9.73 8.74
CA LYS A 45 -1.52 9.04 9.44
C LYS A 45 -1.02 8.08 10.52
N ALA A 46 0.07 7.34 10.26
CA ALA A 46 0.65 6.44 11.25
C ALA A 46 1.19 7.19 12.48
N LEU A 47 1.73 8.40 12.30
CA LEU A 47 2.20 9.25 13.40
C LEU A 47 1.04 9.76 14.27
N GLU A 48 -0.11 10.09 13.68
CA GLU A 48 -1.34 10.43 14.44
C GLU A 48 -1.79 9.27 15.34
N HIS A 49 -1.57 8.04 14.87
CA HIS A 49 -1.90 6.80 15.57
C HIS A 49 -0.70 6.10 16.21
N ILE A 50 0.37 6.84 16.53
CA ILE A 50 1.65 6.25 16.99
C ILE A 50 1.51 5.32 18.22
N HIS A 51 0.50 5.56 19.04
CA HIS A 51 0.18 4.72 20.20
C HIS A 51 -0.21 3.28 19.82
N LEU A 52 -0.82 3.05 18.64
CA LEU A 52 -1.15 1.72 18.13
C LEU A 52 0.11 0.88 17.83
N PHE A 53 1.23 1.55 17.58
CA PHE A 53 2.52 0.92 17.26
C PHE A 53 3.44 0.81 18.49
N LYS A 54 3.08 1.44 19.60
CA LYS A 54 3.88 1.53 20.83
C LYS A 54 3.63 0.30 21.72
N GLY A 55 4.09 -0.89 21.30
CA GLY A 55 4.05 -2.07 22.18
C GLY A 55 3.94 -3.46 21.53
N LYS A 56 4.93 -3.87 20.71
CA LYS A 56 5.24 -5.31 20.49
C LYS A 56 6.70 -5.68 20.71
N SER A 57 7.49 -4.77 21.29
CA SER A 57 8.94 -4.93 21.42
C SER A 57 9.43 -5.33 22.83
N LYS A 58 8.54 -5.74 23.73
CA LYS A 58 8.89 -6.10 25.12
C LYS A 58 8.21 -7.37 25.65
N ASP A 59 8.08 -8.41 24.83
CA ASP A 59 7.78 -9.76 25.33
C ASP A 59 8.57 -10.79 24.53
N ASN A 60 9.87 -10.89 24.83
CA ASN A 60 10.71 -12.05 24.49
C ASN A 60 12.02 -12.01 25.32
N ARG A 61 11.88 -11.92 26.65
CA ARG A 61 12.93 -12.28 27.61
C ARG A 61 12.34 -13.21 28.63
#